data_AF-A0A370D8H6-F1
#
_entry.id   AF-A0A370D8H6-F1
#
_cell.length_a   1.000
_cell.length_b   1.000
_cell.length_c   1.000
_cell.angle_alpha   90.00
_cell.angle_beta   90.00
_cell.angle_gamma   90.00
#
_symmetry.space_group_name_H-M   'P 1'
#
loop_
_entity.id
_entity.type
_entity.pdbx_description
1 polymer ?
#
loop_
_entity_poly.entity_id
_entity_poly.type
_entity_poly.pdbx_seq_one_letter_code
_entity_poly.pdbx_strand_id
1 'polypeptide(L)'
;MPAVIVLSALGSAFVDNVIFVSAFIPVVQELTGGVSVHPLWWALLFGACFGGNITMIGSTANIVALGMLEKRYRTRIVFMEWFRVGLAAGFTASLVAWLSLLVTSSMMIGS
;
A
#
# COMPACT_ATOMS: atom_id res chain seq x y z
N MET A 1 9.47 -6.15 -9.29
CA MET A 1 9.08 -4.80 -8.78
C MET A 1 7.60 -4.50 -8.99
N PRO A 2 7.06 -4.36 -10.21
CA PRO A 2 5.64 -4.01 -10.40
C PRO A 2 4.68 -5.07 -9.84
N ALA A 3 5.02 -6.36 -9.98
CA ALA A 3 4.24 -7.44 -9.38
C ALA A 3 4.14 -7.34 -7.85
N VAL A 4 5.21 -6.93 -7.17
CA VAL A 4 5.22 -6.77 -5.70
C VAL A 4 4.31 -5.61 -5.30
N ILE A 5 4.37 -4.47 -6.00
CA ILE A 5 3.50 -3.32 -5.74
C ILE A 5 2.03 -3.69 -5.92
N VAL A 6 1.68 -4.35 -7.04
CA VAL A 6 0.28 -4.73 -7.32
C VAL A 6 -0.23 -5.78 -6.34
N LEU A 7 0.55 -6.83 -6.07
CA LEU A 7 0.14 -7.89 -5.13
C LEU A 7 0.00 -7.36 -3.71
N SER A 8 0.93 -6.52 -3.26
CA SER A 8 0.86 -5.90 -1.93
C SER A 8 -0.25 -4.87 -1.82
N ALA A 9 -0.51 -4.10 -2.89
CA ALA A 9 -1.63 -3.16 -2.92
C ALA A 9 -2.98 -3.89 -2.85
N LEU A 10 -3.17 -4.95 -3.62
CA LEU A 10 -4.39 -5.75 -3.59
C LEU A 10 -4.56 -6.51 -2.27
N GLY A 11 -3.48 -7.07 -1.71
CA GLY A 11 -3.52 -7.76 -0.44
C GLY A 11 -3.82 -6.83 0.74
N SER A 12 -3.13 -5.69 0.80
CA SER A 12 -3.36 -4.71 1.87
C SER A 12 -4.68 -3.95 1.70
N ALA A 13 -5.31 -3.96 0.52
CA ALA A 13 -6.66 -3.43 0.38
C ALA A 13 -7.69 -4.08 1.33
N PHE A 14 -7.41 -5.28 1.84
CA PHE A 14 -8.26 -5.97 2.82
C PHE A 14 -7.61 -6.12 4.20
N VAL A 15 -6.30 -5.92 4.31
CA VAL A 15 -5.52 -6.15 5.52
C VAL A 15 -4.71 -4.91 5.86
N ASP A 16 -4.71 -4.53 7.14
CA ASP A 16 -3.93 -3.39 7.62
C ASP A 16 -2.47 -3.47 7.13
N ASN A 17 -1.99 -2.37 6.55
CA ASN A 17 -0.67 -2.28 5.93
C ASN A 17 0.47 -2.66 6.88
N VAL A 18 0.33 -2.43 8.19
CA VAL A 18 1.34 -2.82 9.18
C VAL A 18 1.40 -4.34 9.32
N ILE A 19 0.24 -5.00 9.43
CA ILE A 19 0.14 -6.45 9.53
C ILE A 19 0.60 -7.10 8.22
N PHE A 20 0.19 -6.53 7.08
CA PHE A 20 0.59 -7.02 5.77
C PHE A 20 2.12 -6.95 5.60
N VAL A 21 2.75 -5.79 5.82
CA VAL A 21 4.19 -5.66 5.66
C VAL A 21 4.94 -6.60 6.60
N SER A 22 4.54 -6.67 7.89
CA SER A 22 5.19 -7.55 8.86
C SER A 22 5.12 -9.04 8.50
N ALA A 23 4.01 -9.51 7.93
CA ALA A 23 3.86 -10.89 7.47
C ALA A 23 4.77 -11.22 6.28
N PHE A 24 5.06 -10.24 5.42
CA PHE A 24 5.86 -10.43 4.21
C PHE A 24 7.37 -10.16 4.40
N ILE A 25 7.80 -9.75 5.60
CA ILE A 25 9.23 -9.61 5.95
C ILE A 25 10.07 -10.85 5.59
N PRO A 26 9.74 -12.07 6.07
CA PRO A 26 10.54 -13.26 5.77
C PRO A 26 10.53 -13.60 4.28
N VAL A 27 9.39 -13.39 3.60
CA VAL A 27 9.24 -13.66 2.16
C VAL A 27 10.19 -12.78 1.33
N VAL A 28 10.29 -11.49 1.66
CA VAL A 28 11.20 -10.58 0.97
C VAL A 28 12.67 -10.91 1.26
N GLN A 29 12.99 -11.36 2.48
CA GLN A 29 14.35 -11.79 2.85
C GLN A 29 14.77 -13.05 2.07
N GLU A 30 13.89 -14.03 1.90
CA GLU A 30 14.18 -15.23 1.11
C GLU A 30 14.32 -14.91 -0.39
N LEU A 31 13.44 -14.07 -0.95
CA LEU A 31 13.44 -13.70 -2.37
C LEU A 31 14.70 -12.96 -2.82
N THR A 32 15.39 -12.29 -1.90
CA THR A 32 16.58 -11.47 -2.20
C THR A 32 17.88 -12.22 -1.98
N GLY A 33 17.86 -13.41 -1.36
CA GLY A 33 19.05 -14.23 -1.14
C GLY A 33 20.20 -13.49 -0.44
N GLY A 34 19.91 -12.41 0.30
CA GLY A 34 20.90 -11.56 0.96
C GLY A 34 21.48 -10.41 0.13
N VAL A 35 21.07 -10.20 -1.13
CA VAL A 35 21.55 -9.10 -1.99
C VAL A 35 20.50 -8.00 -2.12
N SER A 36 20.94 -6.74 -1.91
CA SER A 36 20.20 -5.48 -2.07
C SER A 36 18.68 -5.58 -1.80
N VAL A 37 18.32 -5.76 -0.53
CA VAL A 37 16.93 -5.85 -0.05
C VAL A 37 16.12 -4.57 -0.32
N HIS A 38 16.81 -3.44 -0.48
CA HIS A 38 16.18 -2.12 -0.44
C HIS A 38 15.08 -1.88 -1.48
N PRO A 39 15.26 -2.15 -2.79
CA PRO A 39 14.24 -1.80 -3.78
C PRO A 39 12.95 -2.64 -3.62
N LEU A 40 13.08 -3.90 -3.20
CA LEU A 40 11.94 -4.79 -2.96
C LEU A 40 11.17 -4.41 -1.69
N TRP A 41 11.88 -4.01 -0.63
CA TRP A 41 11.26 -3.47 0.59
C TRP A 41 10.46 -2.21 0.33
N TRP A 42 11.02 -1.27 -0.42
CA TRP A 42 10.31 -0.05 -0.79
C TRP A 42 9.10 -0.36 -1.67
N ALA A 43 9.23 -1.29 -2.63
CA ALA A 43 8.09 -1.73 -3.44
C ALA A 43 6.96 -2.34 -2.59
N LEU A 44 7.28 -3.17 -1.60
CA LEU A 44 6.32 -3.74 -0.66
C LEU A 44 5.67 -2.66 0.21
N LEU A 45 6.46 -1.75 0.79
CA LEU A 45 5.99 -0.67 1.65
C LEU A 45 5.05 0.28 0.90
N PHE A 46 5.45 0.74 -0.29
CA PHE A 46 4.61 1.64 -1.08
C PHE A 46 3.33 0.93 -1.54
N GLY A 47 3.43 -0.30 -2.04
CA GLY A 47 2.25 -1.06 -2.45
C GLY A 47 1.29 -1.30 -1.31
N ALA A 48 1.76 -1.76 -0.14
CA ALA A 48 0.91 -1.98 1.03
C ALA A 48 0.27 -0.68 1.55
N CYS A 49 1.03 0.41 1.69
CA CYS A 49 0.50 1.68 2.19
C CYS A 49 -0.55 2.29 1.26
N PHE A 50 -0.33 2.26 -0.06
CA PHE A 50 -1.33 2.77 -1.01
C PHE A 50 -2.51 1.81 -1.17
N GLY A 51 -2.26 0.51 -1.07
CA GLY A 51 -3.28 -0.55 -1.09
C GLY A 51 -4.29 -0.45 0.05
N GLY A 52 -3.80 -0.31 1.29
CA GLY A 52 -4.65 -0.20 2.49
C GLY A 52 -5.63 0.98 2.47
N ASN A 53 -5.36 1.99 1.63
CA ASN A 53 -6.24 3.15 1.45
C ASN A 53 -7.36 2.93 0.41
N ILE A 54 -7.28 1.87 -0.40
CA ILE A 54 -8.27 1.60 -1.47
C ILE A 54 -9.65 1.29 -0.88
N THR A 55 -9.69 0.52 0.20
CA THR A 55 -10.94 0.20 0.89
C THR A 55 -11.02 0.88 2.25
N MET A 56 -12.25 1.09 2.72
CA MET A 56 -12.49 1.65 4.04
C MET A 56 -12.07 0.71 5.20
N ILE A 57 -11.89 -0.58 4.93
CA ILE A 57 -11.55 -1.61 5.94
C ILE A 57 -10.05 -1.93 5.92
N GLY A 58 -9.36 -1.62 4.82
CA GLY A 58 -7.95 -1.95 4.58
C GLY A 58 -6.95 -1.26 5.51
N SER A 59 -7.37 -0.26 6.28
CA SER A 59 -6.55 0.30 7.36
C SER A 59 -7.41 0.70 8.54
N THR A 60 -6.88 0.48 9.73
CA THR A 60 -7.45 0.95 10.99
C THR A 60 -7.69 2.47 11.00
N ALA A 61 -6.83 3.25 10.33
CA ALA A 61 -6.99 4.70 10.20
C ALA A 61 -8.26 5.09 9.44
N ASN A 62 -8.62 4.37 8.38
CA ASN A 62 -9.81 4.64 7.57
C ASN A 62 -11.09 4.41 8.37
N ILE A 63 -11.12 3.31 9.14
CA ILE A 63 -12.25 2.95 10.01
C ILE A 63 -12.43 4.02 11.09
N VAL A 64 -11.33 4.45 11.74
CA VAL A 64 -11.37 5.50 12.77
C VAL A 64 -11.82 6.83 12.18
N ALA A 65 -11.33 7.22 11.01
CA ALA A 65 -11.73 8.45 10.32
C ALA A 65 -13.23 8.46 10.00
N LEU A 66 -13.76 7.34 9.49
CA LEU A 66 -15.20 7.18 9.23
C LEU A 66 -16.03 7.23 10.50
N GLY A 67 -15.59 6.56 11.58
CA GLY A 67 -16.27 6.61 12.87
C GLY A 67 -16.28 8.02 13.47
N MET A 68 -15.19 8.78 13.30
CA MET A 68 -15.13 10.19 13.69
C MET A 68 -16.05 11.07 12.85
N LEU A 69 -16.12 10.84 11.53
CA LEU A 69 -16.98 11.58 10.62
C LEU A 69 -18.46 11.37 10.95
N GLU A 70 -18.85 10.12 11.19
CA GLU A 70 -20.19 9.75 11.61
C GLU A 70 -20.54 10.39 12.95
N LYS A 71 -19.62 10.38 13.92
CA LYS A 71 -19.85 10.97 15.25
C LYS A 71 -19.98 12.49 15.23
N ARG A 72 -19.17 13.20 14.43
CA ARG A 72 -19.13 14.68 14.42
C ARG A 72 -20.15 15.30 13.46
N TYR A 73 -20.31 14.73 12.27
CA TYR A 73 -21.08 15.33 11.18
C TYR A 73 -22.36 14.55 10.84
N ARG A 74 -22.61 13.39 11.48
CA ARG A 74 -23.71 12.46 11.14
C ARG A 74 -23.75 12.04 9.67
N THR A 75 -22.64 12.19 8.96
CA THR A 75 -22.48 11.75 7.58
C THR A 75 -21.93 10.32 7.58
N ARG A 76 -22.66 9.40 6.95
CA ARG A 76 -22.16 8.04 6.70
C ARG A 76 -21.74 7.92 5.24
N ILE A 77 -20.45 7.69 5.03
CA ILE A 77 -19.92 7.35 3.71
C ILE A 77 -20.13 5.84 3.51
N VAL A 78 -20.74 5.47 2.39
CA VAL A 78 -20.93 4.05 2.05
C VAL A 78 -19.66 3.47 1.43
N PHE A 79 -19.50 2.14 1.52
CA PHE A 79 -18.32 1.44 0.99
C PHE A 79 -17.98 1.83 -0.45
N MET A 80 -18.98 1.90 -1.33
CA MET A 80 -18.74 2.22 -2.75
C MET A 80 -18.33 3.67 -3.01
N GLU A 81 -18.74 4.61 -2.17
CA GLU A 81 -18.28 6.00 -2.27
C GLU A 81 -16.79 6.09 -1.91
N TRP A 82 -16.40 5.46 -0.80
CA TRP A 82 -14.98 5.37 -0.43
C TRP A 82 -14.19 4.61 -1.49
N PHE A 83 -14.67 3.45 -1.93
CA PHE A 83 -13.94 2.58 -2.85
C PHE A 83 -13.66 3.25 -4.20
N ARG A 84 -14.58 4.03 -4.76
CA ARG A 84 -14.32 4.74 -6.03
C ARG A 84 -13.21 5.78 -5.89
N VAL A 85 -13.19 6.53 -4.78
CA VAL A 85 -12.15 7.53 -4.51
C VAL A 85 -10.83 6.86 -4.15
N GLY A 86 -10.88 5.86 -3.28
CA GLY A 86 -9.73 5.07 -2.83
C GLY A 86 -9.07 4.31 -3.97
N LEU A 87 -9.83 3.77 -4.92
CA LEU A 87 -9.29 3.08 -6.10
C LEU A 87 -8.59 4.07 -7.04
N ALA A 88 -9.17 5.25 -7.28
CA ALA A 88 -8.52 6.29 -8.08
C ALA A 88 -7.23 6.81 -7.41
N ALA A 89 -7.27 7.05 -6.11
CA ALA A 89 -6.11 7.48 -5.32
C ALA A 89 -5.02 6.39 -5.25
N GLY A 90 -5.42 5.13 -5.02
CA GLY A 90 -4.51 3.99 -4.95
C GLY A 90 -3.85 3.69 -6.30
N PHE A 91 -4.59 3.80 -7.41
CA PHE A 91 -4.04 3.63 -8.74
C PHE A 91 -3.03 4.72 -9.09
N THR A 92 -3.39 5.99 -8.87
CA THR A 92 -2.49 7.13 -9.13
C THR A 92 -1.24 7.06 -8.24
N ALA A 93 -1.39 6.77 -6.96
CA ALA A 93 -0.26 6.61 -6.04
C ALA A 93 0.64 5.43 -6.43
N SER A 94 0.06 4.29 -6.83
CA SER A 94 0.81 3.12 -7.30
C SER A 94 1.59 3.41 -8.59
N LEU A 95 1.03 4.21 -9.50
CA LEU A 95 1.71 4.66 -10.71
C LEU A 95 2.91 5.56 -10.36
N VAL A 96 2.72 6.51 -9.45
CA VAL A 96 3.79 7.39 -8.97
C VAL A 96 4.88 6.59 -8.25
N ALA A 97 4.50 5.64 -7.40
CA ALA A 97 5.42 4.74 -6.69
C ALA A 97 6.26 3.89 -7.66
N TRP A 98 5.64 3.41 -8.74
CA TRP A 98 6.34 2.66 -9.75
C TRP A 98 7.37 3.54 -10.49
N LEU A 99 6.99 4.76 -10.88
CA LEU A 99 7.89 5.70 -11.52
C LEU A 99 9.06 6.11 -10.61
N SER A 100 8.80 6.40 -9.34
CA SER A 100 9.85 6.76 -8.38
C SER A 100 10.79 5.58 -8.13
N LEU A 101 10.27 4.36 -8.02
CA LEU A 101 11.12 3.17 -7.88
C LEU A 101 11.94 2.86 -9.14
N LEU A 102 11.44 3.18 -10.34
CA LEU A 102 12.26 3.06 -11.56
C LEU A 102 13.46 4.01 -11.52
N VAL A 103 13.25 5.27 -11.13
CA VAL A 103 14.32 6.26 -10.98
C VAL A 103 15.30 5.83 -9.89
N THR A 104 14.82 5.47 -8.70
CA THR A 104 15.69 5.11 -7.58
C THR A 104 16.40 3.77 -7.81
N SER A 105 15.77 2.81 -8.48
CA SER A 105 16.43 1.54 -8.83
C SER A 105 17.66 1.73 -9.71
N SER A 106 17.63 2.70 -10.64
CA SER A 106 18.81 3.06 -11.44
C SER A 106 19.95 3.65 -10.60
N MET A 107 19.65 4.29 -9.47
CA MET A 107 20.66 4.82 -8.54
C MET A 107 21.13 3.76 -7.52
N MET A 108 20.26 2.84 -7.12
CA MET A 108 20.54 1.82 -6.09
C MET A 108 21.28 0.59 -6.61
N ILE A 109 21.31 0.36 -7.93
CA ILE A 109 22.10 -0.71 -8.57
C ILE A 109 23.55 -0.23 -8.86
N GLY A 110 23.81 1.09 -8.78
CA GLY A 110 25.10 1.70 -9.09
C GLY A 110 26.06 1.88 -7.90
N SER A 111 25.73 1.36 -6.71
CA SER A 111 26.52 1.41 -5.47
C SER A 111 26.67 0.04 -4.86
#